data_AF-A0A661PCP6-F1
#
_entry.id   AF-A0A661PCP6-F1
#
_cell.length_a   1.000
_cell.length_b   1.000
_cell.length_c   1.000
_cell.angle_alpha   90.00
_cell.angle_beta   90.00
_cell.angle_gamma   90.00
#
_symmetry.space_group_name_H-M   'P 1'
#
loop_
_entity.id
_entity.type
_entity.pdbx_description
1 polymer ?
#
loop_
_entity_poly.entity_id
_entity_poly.type
_entity_poly.pdbx_seq_one_letter_code
_entity_poly.pdbx_strand_id
1 'polypeptide(L)'
;MSLYLKNAKYLDWQTFEISVGHLLVEEGVDGSVTSVPQIPAQSELKTDDRVIDCHDRLVTKSFGCGHHHIYSTLARGMPAPKKIPTNFQEILTYVWWTVDKCLDLEMVEASALASAL
;
A
#
# COMPACT_ATOMS: atom_id res chain seq x y z
N MET A 1 -20.87 3.77 -2.87
CA MET A 1 -20.44 4.18 -1.52
C MET A 1 -19.53 5.39 -1.68
N SER A 2 -19.77 6.47 -0.95
CA SER A 2 -18.90 7.65 -0.98
C SER A 2 -18.06 7.74 0.29
N LEU A 3 -16.77 8.06 0.14
CA LEU A 3 -15.87 8.31 1.26
C LEU A 3 -15.55 9.80 1.33
N TYR A 4 -15.89 10.42 2.44
CA TYR A 4 -15.59 11.82 2.73
C TYR A 4 -14.38 11.92 3.66
N LEU A 5 -13.35 12.66 3.23
CA LEU A 5 -12.18 12.97 4.03
C LEU A 5 -12.31 14.40 4.55
N LYS A 6 -12.46 14.55 5.87
CA LYS A 6 -12.63 15.84 6.53
C LYS A 6 -11.28 16.39 6.97
N ASN A 7 -11.04 17.70 6.86
CA ASN A 7 -9.80 18.35 7.34
C ASN A 7 -8.52 17.75 6.74
N ALA A 8 -8.59 17.31 5.48
CA ALA A 8 -7.48 16.66 4.80
C ALA A 8 -6.43 17.69 4.35
N LYS A 9 -5.16 17.38 4.60
CA LYS A 9 -4.03 17.98 3.88
C LYS A 9 -3.70 17.09 2.69
N TYR A 10 -4.09 17.49 1.48
CA TYR A 10 -3.92 16.69 0.27
C TYR A 10 -2.65 17.08 -0.50
N LEU A 11 -1.81 16.10 -0.80
CA LEU A 11 -0.65 16.23 -1.68
C LEU A 11 -1.02 15.74 -3.08
N ASP A 12 -1.00 16.65 -4.05
CA ASP A 12 -1.13 16.28 -5.46
C ASP A 12 0.15 15.58 -5.94
N TRP A 13 0.01 14.39 -6.54
CA TRP A 13 1.14 13.56 -6.96
C TRP A 13 1.80 14.01 -8.27
N GLN A 14 1.16 14.89 -9.04
CA GLN A 14 1.69 15.43 -10.29
C GLN A 14 2.35 16.79 -10.07
N THR A 15 1.71 17.67 -9.28
CA THR A 15 2.19 19.04 -9.06
C THR A 15 3.03 19.19 -7.78
N PHE A 16 2.91 18.24 -6.84
CA PHE A 16 3.48 18.31 -5.48
C PHE A 16 2.94 19.46 -4.63
N GLU A 17 1.84 20.09 -5.05
CA GLU A 17 1.18 21.12 -4.27
C GLU A 17 0.39 20.50 -3.11
N ILE A 18 0.36 21.23 -1.99
CA ILE A 18 -0.41 20.85 -0.81
C ILE A 18 -1.61 21.77 -0.68
N SER A 19 -2.79 21.18 -0.61
CA SER A 19 -4.05 21.88 -0.33
C SER A 19 -4.66 21.38 0.98
N VAL A 20 -5.47 22.22 1.62
CA VAL A 20 -6.18 21.88 2.85
C VAL A 20 -7.67 22.06 2.62
N GLY A 21 -8.46 21.06 3.02
CA GLY A 21 -9.92 21.13 2.86
C GLY A 21 -10.61 19.81 3.12
N HIS A 22 -11.71 19.59 2.40
CA HIS A 22 -12.49 18.36 2.45
C HIS A 22 -12.44 17.68 1.08
N LEU A 23 -12.40 16.35 1.07
CA LEU A 23 -12.40 15.56 -0.17
C LEU A 23 -13.59 14.61 -0.21
N LEU A 24 -14.17 14.46 -1.39
CA LEU A 24 -15.03 13.34 -1.75
C LEU A 24 -14.19 12.34 -2.56
N VAL A 25 -14.21 11.09 -2.12
CA VAL A 25 -13.58 9.96 -2.78
C VAL A 25 -14.68 9.01 -3.23
N GLU A 26 -14.78 8.83 -4.54
CA GLU A 26 -15.72 7.90 -5.15
C GLU A 26 -15.03 6.55 -5.38
N GLU A 27 -15.73 5.47 -5.05
CA GLU A 27 -15.22 4.12 -5.25
C GLU A 27 -15.32 3.70 -6.72
N GLY A 28 -14.35 2.93 -7.19
CA GLY A 28 -14.36 2.28 -8.50
C GLY A 28 -13.08 2.53 -9.30
N VAL A 29 -12.94 1.82 -10.42
CA VAL A 29 -11.81 1.99 -11.35
C VAL A 29 -11.82 3.39 -11.97
N ASP A 30 -13.02 3.94 -12.19
CA ASP A 30 -13.24 5.32 -12.67
C ASP A 30 -13.55 6.29 -11.52
N GLY A 31 -13.32 5.87 -10.28
CA GLY A 31 -13.53 6.68 -9.08
C GLY A 31 -12.64 7.92 -9.07
N SER A 32 -13.16 9.02 -8.53
CA SER A 32 -12.47 10.31 -8.49
C SER A 32 -12.18 10.77 -7.06
N VAL A 33 -11.18 11.64 -6.91
CA VAL A 33 -10.91 12.39 -5.67
C VAL A 33 -11.12 13.86 -5.99
N THR A 34 -12.14 14.47 -5.38
CA THR A 34 -12.53 15.86 -5.66
C THR A 34 -12.60 16.68 -4.39
N SER A 35 -12.20 17.95 -4.47
CA SER A 35 -12.34 18.89 -3.34
C SER A 35 -13.78 19.34 -3.20
N VAL A 36 -14.29 19.33 -1.97
CA VAL A 36 -15.65 19.79 -1.64
C VAL A 36 -15.58 20.91 -0.61
N PRO A 37 -16.50 21.89 -0.66
CA PRO A 37 -16.46 23.03 0.27
C PRO A 37 -16.82 22.64 1.70
N GLN A 38 -17.63 21.59 1.88
CA GLN A 38 -18.08 21.11 3.19
C GLN A 38 -18.46 19.63 3.13
N ILE A 39 -18.44 18.95 4.28
CA ILE A 39 -18.98 17.60 4.42
C ILE A 39 -20.52 17.68 4.53
N PRO A 40 -21.29 16.82 3.84
CA PRO A 40 -22.74 16.76 3.98
C PRO A 40 -23.17 16.58 5.43
N ALA A 41 -24.36 17.10 5.77
CA ALA A 41 -24.93 16.88 7.08
C ALA A 41 -25.27 15.39 7.28
N GLN A 42 -25.32 14.93 8.53
CA GLN A 42 -25.59 13.51 8.84
C GLN A 42 -26.91 12.99 8.22
N SER A 43 -27.91 13.86 8.05
CA SER A 43 -29.19 13.54 7.41
C SER A 43 -29.12 13.35 5.89
N GLU A 44 -28.05 13.83 5.26
CA GLU A 44 -27.83 13.79 3.81
C GLU A 44 -26.89 12.65 3.40
N LEU A 45 -26.14 12.09 4.35
CA LEU A 45 -25.27 10.94 4.14
C LEU A 45 -26.12 9.69 3.89
N LYS A 46 -25.73 8.92 2.86
CA LYS A 46 -26.32 7.59 2.62
C LYS A 46 -25.81 6.63 3.68
N THR A 47 -26.53 5.53 3.91
CA THR A 47 -26.20 4.53 4.93
C THR A 47 -24.78 3.95 4.78
N ASP A 48 -24.29 3.83 3.54
CA ASP A 48 -22.97 3.30 3.25
C ASP A 48 -21.87 4.37 3.18
N ASP A 49 -22.22 5.66 3.27
CA ASP A 49 -21.23 6.73 3.19
C ASP A 49 -20.39 6.76 4.47
N ARG A 50 -19.10 7.04 4.30
CA ARG A 50 -18.14 7.09 5.41
C ARG A 50 -17.50 8.46 5.50
N VAL A 51 -17.33 8.95 6.72
CA VAL A 51 -16.58 10.17 6.99
C VAL A 51 -15.35 9.82 7.83
N ILE A 52 -14.17 10.22 7.37
CA ILE A 52 -12.90 10.07 8.10
C ILE A 52 -12.36 11.46 8.42
N ASP A 53 -12.07 11.73 9.69
CA ASP A 53 -11.36 12.95 10.08
C ASP A 53 -9.86 12.80 9.86
N CYS A 54 -9.32 13.64 8.99
CA CYS A 54 -7.94 13.67 8.57
C CYS A 54 -7.17 14.86 9.19
N HIS A 55 -7.69 15.47 10.28
CA HIS A 55 -6.95 16.50 11.01
C HIS A 55 -5.52 16.03 11.33
N ASP A 56 -4.54 16.88 11.02
CA ASP A 56 -3.09 16.60 11.12
C ASP A 56 -2.58 15.38 10.32
N ARG A 57 -3.36 14.88 9.35
CA ARG A 57 -2.94 13.78 8.45
C ARG A 57 -2.69 14.29 7.05
N LEU A 58 -1.74 13.65 6.37
CA LEU A 58 -1.46 13.86 4.95
C LEU A 58 -2.23 12.81 4.13
N VAL A 59 -3.00 13.26 3.14
CA VAL A 59 -3.65 12.43 2.13
C VAL A 59 -2.80 12.47 0.88
N THR A 60 -2.39 11.31 0.38
CA THR A 60 -1.59 11.17 -0.85
C THR A 60 -2.23 10.15 -1.77
N LYS A 61 -1.81 10.13 -3.04
CA LYS A 61 -2.04 8.95 -3.88
C LYS A 61 -1.32 7.74 -3.27
N SER A 62 -1.91 6.55 -3.39
CA SER A 62 -1.27 5.31 -2.96
C SER A 62 0.03 5.06 -3.72
N PHE A 63 1.03 4.50 -3.04
CA PHE A 63 2.26 4.09 -3.71
C PHE A 63 2.03 2.84 -4.56
N GLY A 64 2.64 2.80 -5.74
CA GLY A 64 2.75 1.60 -6.55
C GLY A 64 4.07 0.89 -6.25
N CYS A 65 4.04 -0.42 -6.03
CA CYS A 65 5.25 -1.22 -5.94
C CYS A 65 5.70 -1.65 -7.34
N GLY A 66 6.77 -1.05 -7.86
CA GLY A 66 7.27 -1.35 -9.21
C GLY A 66 7.97 -2.70 -9.34
N HIS A 67 8.48 -3.26 -8.23
CA HIS A 67 9.18 -4.55 -8.22
C HIS A 67 9.27 -5.10 -6.78
N HIS A 68 8.91 -6.38 -6.58
CA HIS A 68 9.09 -7.08 -5.31
C HIS A 68 9.20 -8.60 -5.51
N HIS A 69 9.92 -9.29 -4.63
CA HIS A 69 10.01 -10.76 -4.60
C HIS A 69 9.21 -11.31 -3.42
N ILE A 70 7.88 -11.39 -3.54
CA ILE A 70 6.99 -11.65 -2.39
C ILE A 70 7.20 -13.02 -1.74
N TYR A 71 7.70 -14.02 -2.47
CA TYR A 71 7.96 -15.35 -1.93
C TYR A 71 8.96 -15.33 -0.76
N SER A 72 9.83 -14.31 -0.69
CA SER A 72 10.86 -14.17 0.33
C SER A 72 10.47 -13.23 1.48
N THR A 73 9.21 -12.81 1.56
CA THR A 73 8.72 -11.89 2.60
C THR A 73 9.07 -12.36 4.02
N LEU A 74 9.02 -13.68 4.25
CA LEU A 74 9.34 -14.31 5.54
C LEU A 74 10.81 -14.76 5.67
N ALA A 75 11.69 -14.43 4.72
CA ALA A 75 13.10 -14.85 4.71
C ALA A 75 14.01 -14.01 5.63
N ARG A 76 13.49 -12.94 6.26
CA ARG A 76 14.29 -12.13 7.20
C ARG A 76 14.70 -12.97 8.40
N GLY A 77 16.00 -12.94 8.73
CA GLY A 77 16.56 -13.70 9.85
C GLY A 77 16.93 -15.14 9.50
N MET A 78 16.88 -15.53 8.22
CA MET A 78 17.40 -16.83 7.78
C MET A 78 18.89 -17.03 8.14
N PRO A 79 19.31 -18.29 8.37
CA PRO A 79 20.72 -18.61 8.59
C PRO A 79 21.62 -18.16 7.43
N ALA A 80 22.90 -17.94 7.74
CA ALA A 80 23.90 -17.57 6.74
C ALA A 80 24.01 -18.63 5.62
N PRO A 81 24.21 -18.21 4.36
CA PRO A 81 24.42 -19.14 3.25
C PRO A 81 25.75 -19.91 3.42
N LYS A 82 25.87 -21.05 2.73
CA LYS A 82 27.08 -21.90 2.78
C LYS A 82 28.38 -21.20 2.39
N LYS A 83 28.28 -20.15 1.58
CA LYS A 83 29.38 -19.27 1.17
C LYS A 83 28.88 -17.84 1.19
N ILE A 84 29.71 -16.91 1.66
CA ILE A 84 29.43 -15.47 1.57
C ILE A 84 29.51 -15.07 0.08
N PRO A 85 28.39 -14.66 -0.54
CA PRO A 85 28.38 -14.35 -1.97
C PRO A 85 29.09 -13.01 -2.24
N THR A 86 29.86 -12.94 -3.33
CA THR A 86 30.60 -11.72 -3.71
C THR A 86 30.08 -11.06 -4.99
N ASN A 87 29.09 -11.67 -5.64
CA ASN A 87 28.44 -11.16 -6.85
C ASN A 87 26.96 -11.60 -6.94
N PHE A 88 26.22 -11.03 -7.88
CA PHE A 88 24.78 -11.28 -8.02
C PHE A 88 24.45 -12.75 -8.34
N GLN A 89 25.22 -13.40 -9.21
CA GLN A 89 25.00 -14.81 -9.54
C GLN A 89 25.21 -15.70 -8.30
N GLU A 90 26.18 -15.38 -7.46
CA GLU A 90 26.39 -16.07 -6.18
C GLU A 90 25.26 -15.82 -5.19
N ILE A 91 24.69 -14.61 -5.15
CA ILE A 91 23.49 -14.32 -4.33
C ILE A 91 22.33 -15.20 -4.78
N LEU A 92 22.07 -15.29 -6.09
CA LEU A 92 21.04 -16.19 -6.63
C LEU A 92 21.33 -17.65 -6.24
N THR A 93 22.57 -18.09 -6.43
CA THR A 93 22.95 -19.50 -6.24
C THR A 93 22.88 -19.94 -4.79
N TYR A 94 23.47 -19.16 -3.88
CA TYR A 94 23.66 -19.57 -2.48
C TYR A 94 22.55 -19.12 -1.55
N VAL A 95 21.73 -18.15 -1.95
CA VAL A 95 20.59 -17.66 -1.17
C VAL A 95 19.28 -18.02 -1.87
N TRP A 96 18.95 -17.32 -2.96
CA TRP A 96 17.58 -17.34 -3.49
C TRP A 96 17.16 -18.70 -4.07
N TRP A 97 17.98 -19.35 -4.90
CA TRP A 97 17.65 -20.68 -5.41
C TRP A 97 17.59 -21.76 -4.33
N THR A 98 18.29 -21.55 -3.20
CA THR A 98 18.19 -22.47 -2.07
C THR A 98 16.85 -22.29 -1.37
N VAL A 99 16.41 -21.03 -1.15
CA VAL A 99 15.08 -20.72 -0.63
C VAL A 99 13.99 -21.24 -1.56
N ASP A 100 14.04 -20.89 -2.84
CA ASP A 100 13.02 -21.23 -3.84
C ASP A 100 12.72 -22.72 -3.91
N LYS A 101 13.75 -23.57 -3.75
CA LYS A 101 13.61 -25.03 -3.77
C LYS A 101 13.03 -25.62 -2.49
N CYS A 102 13.02 -24.86 -1.39
CA CYS A 102 12.52 -25.29 -0.09
C CYS A 102 11.11 -24.76 0.20
N LEU A 103 10.59 -23.85 -0.61
CA LEU A 103 9.25 -23.32 -0.44
C LEU A 103 8.19 -24.39 -0.77
N ASP A 104 7.19 -24.49 0.09
CA ASP A 104 5.94 -25.19 -0.17
C ASP A 104 4.78 -24.21 -0.37
N LEU A 105 3.58 -24.75 -0.64
CA LEU A 105 2.40 -23.95 -0.92
C LEU A 105 2.01 -23.05 0.27
N GLU A 106 2.07 -23.58 1.49
CA GLU A 106 1.68 -22.85 2.70
C GLU A 106 2.65 -21.68 2.96
N MET A 107 3.95 -21.90 2.78
CA MET A 107 4.97 -20.86 2.90
C MET A 107 4.77 -19.75 1.86
N VAL A 108 4.47 -20.10 0.61
CA VAL A 108 4.22 -19.12 -0.47
C VAL A 108 2.95 -18.33 -0.19
N GLU A 109 1.87 -18.98 0.25
CA GLU A 109 0.62 -18.31 0.63
C GLU A 109 0.84 -17.35 1.80
N ALA A 110 1.53 -17.80 2.86
CA ALA A 110 1.86 -16.96 4.01
C ALA A 110 2.72 -15.74 3.60
N SER A 111 3.72 -15.95 2.74
CA SER A 111 4.53 -14.88 2.16
C SER A 111 3.69 -13.88 1.36
N ALA A 112 2.73 -14.35 0.55
CA ALA A 112 1.84 -13.49 -0.22
C ALA A 112 0.92 -12.66 0.69
N LEU A 113 0.29 -13.29 1.69
CA LEU A 113 -0.56 -12.61 2.67
C LEU A 113 0.24 -11.56 3.46
N ALA A 114 1.42 -11.92 3.95
CA ALA A 114 2.27 -11.01 4.70
C ALA A 114 2.73 -9.81 3.87
N SER A 115 2.94 -9.98 2.56
CA SER A 115 3.33 -8.90 1.65
C SER A 115 2.18 -7.94 1.30
N ALA A 116 0.92 -8.36 1.52
CA ALA A 116 -0.27 -7.58 1.22
C ALA A 116 -0.83 -6.80 2.43
N LEU A 117 -0.22 -6.95 3.60
CA LEU A 117 -0.52 -6.21 4.84
C LEU A 117 0.23 -4.87 4.87
#